data_AF-A0A2H0VSC5-F1
#
_entry.id   AF-A0A2H0VSC5-F1
#
_cell.length_a   1.000
_cell.length_b   1.000
_cell.length_c   1.000
_cell.angle_alpha   90.00
_cell.angle_beta   90.00
_cell.angle_gamma   90.00
#
_symmetry.space_group_name_H-M   'P 1'
#
loop_
_entity.id
_entity.type
_entity.pdbx_description
1 polymer ?
#
loop_
_entity_poly.entity_id
_entity_poly.type
_entity_poly.pdbx_seq_one_letter_code
_entity_poly.pdbx_strand_id
1 'polypeptide(L)'
;MEQSEREKIRKLNCKGEPIYRSQNDHLYSIETPVLTPRTPYPWESETNLPRITKDFFRCKGSSLNPPIIDTLDPSKPTPIADCEGCSRHGLPIIRGKENVYPILVDLLNYIQKKTGKRVVITCGHRCPIHNTYADPSKDNRVSKHQIGAEVDFYVQGMEERPQEIVGLLMQYFHESPIYKNQKESQEFKRYTNTDLAVQPWMNKEIFIKLFQKDEGRDLDNRHPHPYLSIQVRYDRDTKERVIYTWAKANKGYPH
;
A
#
# COMPACT_ATOMS: atom_id res chain seq x y z
N MET A 1 42.41 43.65 43.33
CA MET A 1 43.51 44.43 42.71
C MET A 1 44.02 43.80 41.40
N GLU A 2 44.06 42.46 41.24
CA GLU A 2 44.60 41.77 40.04
C GLU A 2 43.86 42.00 38.70
N GLN A 3 42.55 42.24 38.69
CA GLN A 3 41.80 42.46 37.44
C GLN A 3 42.26 43.73 36.69
N SER A 4 42.68 44.75 37.43
CA SER A 4 43.16 46.02 36.86
C SER A 4 44.54 45.87 36.19
N GLU A 5 45.42 45.02 36.72
CA GLU A 5 46.73 44.77 36.11
C GLU A 5 46.62 43.89 34.87
N ARG A 6 45.76 42.87 34.89
CA ARG A 6 45.49 42.05 33.71
C ARG A 6 44.92 42.85 32.54
N GLU A 7 44.01 43.79 32.79
CA GLU A 7 43.49 44.68 31.74
C GLU A 7 44.55 45.65 31.20
N LYS A 8 45.45 46.15 32.06
CA LYS A 8 46.58 46.99 31.61
C LYS A 8 47.53 46.22 30.70
N ILE A 9 47.90 44.99 31.08
CA ILE A 9 48.74 44.11 30.26
C ILE A 9 48.04 43.76 28.95
N ARG A 10 46.72 43.47 28.98
CA ARG A 10 45.94 43.20 27.75
C ARG A 10 45.99 44.39 26.80
N LYS A 11 45.77 45.62 27.29
CA LYS A 11 45.84 46.83 26.45
C LYS A 11 47.24 47.09 25.89
N LEU A 12 48.29 46.86 26.68
CA LEU A 12 49.69 46.96 26.23
C LEU A 12 50.03 45.94 25.13
N ASN A 13 49.48 44.73 25.25
CA ASN A 13 49.73 43.64 24.30
C ASN A 13 48.76 43.62 23.10
N CYS A 14 47.68 44.39 23.14
CA CYS A 14 46.77 44.59 22.01
C CYS A 14 47.43 45.47 20.95
N LYS A 15 48.34 44.88 20.18
CA LYS A 15 48.79 45.44 18.91
C LYS A 15 47.74 45.08 17.85
N GLY A 16 46.89 46.04 17.51
CA GLY A 16 45.99 45.93 16.37
C GLY A 16 46.39 46.96 15.32
N GLU A 17 46.47 46.53 14.07
CA GLU A 17 46.53 47.49 12.96
C GLU A 17 45.12 48.03 12.69
N PRO A 18 44.94 49.36 12.61
CA PRO A 18 43.67 49.92 12.19
C PRO A 18 43.41 49.54 10.73
N ILE A 19 42.39 48.71 10.51
CA ILE A 19 41.90 48.42 9.16
C ILE A 19 41.10 49.64 8.70
N TYR A 20 41.70 50.45 7.83
CA TYR A 20 41.01 51.55 7.17
C TYR A 20 40.34 51.01 5.90
N ARG A 21 39.03 51.19 5.81
CA ARG A 21 38.31 50.94 4.55
C ARG A 21 38.55 52.11 3.62
N SER A 22 39.01 51.85 2.41
CA SER A 22 39.17 52.91 1.41
C SER A 22 37.81 53.26 0.79
N GLN A 23 37.65 54.49 0.30
CA GLN A 23 36.43 54.86 -0.46
C GLN A 23 36.25 54.01 -1.74
N ASN A 24 37.29 53.31 -2.17
CA ASN A 24 37.31 52.44 -3.34
C ASN A 24 37.13 50.96 -2.98
N ASP A 25 36.85 50.63 -1.70
CA ASP A 25 36.62 49.25 -1.30
C ASP A 25 35.33 48.73 -1.94
N HIS A 26 35.46 47.67 -2.75
CA HIS A 26 34.32 47.00 -3.33
C HIS A 26 33.56 46.20 -2.28
N LEU A 27 32.39 46.70 -1.90
CA LEU A 27 31.45 46.01 -1.05
C LEU A 27 30.62 45.06 -1.91
N TYR A 28 30.84 43.76 -1.76
CA TYR A 28 29.96 42.76 -2.34
C TYR A 28 28.62 42.82 -1.60
N SER A 29 27.56 43.17 -2.33
CA SER A 29 26.19 43.02 -1.84
C SER A 29 25.93 41.53 -1.66
N ILE A 30 25.80 41.09 -0.42
CA ILE A 30 25.31 39.74 -0.12
C ILE A 30 23.81 39.77 -0.43
N GLU A 31 23.42 39.11 -1.52
CA GLU A 31 22.01 38.96 -1.85
C GLU A 31 21.29 38.28 -0.69
N THR A 32 20.08 38.76 -0.37
CA THR A 32 19.27 38.12 0.66
C THR A 32 18.94 36.71 0.20
N PRO A 33 19.29 35.66 0.96
CA PRO A 33 19.02 34.29 0.55
C PRO A 33 17.52 34.10 0.35
N VAL A 34 17.14 33.67 -0.85
CA VAL A 34 15.75 33.35 -1.17
C VAL A 34 15.47 31.93 -0.66
N LEU A 35 14.35 31.75 0.03
CA LEU A 35 13.89 30.42 0.44
C LEU A 35 13.53 29.62 -0.82
N THR A 36 14.36 28.65 -1.19
CA THR A 36 14.04 27.70 -2.26
C THR A 36 13.15 26.60 -1.69
N PRO A 37 11.87 26.49 -2.11
CA PRO A 37 11.03 25.37 -1.70
C PRO A 37 11.66 24.07 -2.21
N ARG A 38 11.79 23.08 -1.33
CA ARG A 38 12.36 21.78 -1.69
C ARG A 38 11.44 21.09 -2.69
N THR A 39 12.00 20.50 -3.74
CA THR A 39 11.27 19.55 -4.57
C THR A 39 10.79 18.38 -3.70
N PRO A 40 9.51 18.00 -3.75
CA PRO A 40 9.02 16.85 -3.01
C PRO A 40 9.68 15.57 -3.54
N TYR A 41 9.94 14.61 -2.65
CA TYR A 41 10.46 13.31 -3.07
C TYR A 41 9.39 12.54 -3.86
N PRO A 42 9.77 11.60 -4.75
CA PRO A 42 8.81 10.81 -5.55
C PRO A 42 7.76 10.02 -4.74
N TRP A 43 8.02 9.78 -3.45
CA TRP A 43 7.15 9.07 -2.52
C TRP A 43 6.34 10.00 -1.59
N GLU A 44 6.60 11.31 -1.62
CA GLU A 44 5.81 12.30 -0.89
C GLU A 44 4.49 12.54 -1.65
N SER A 45 3.37 12.43 -0.94
CA SER A 45 2.06 12.74 -1.51
C SER A 45 1.60 14.13 -1.09
N GLU A 46 0.71 14.73 -1.90
CA GLU A 46 -0.04 15.95 -1.54
C GLU A 46 -0.74 15.82 -0.17
N THR A 47 -1.04 14.59 0.25
CA THR A 47 -1.81 14.28 1.46
C THR A 47 -0.95 14.00 2.71
N ASN A 48 0.37 14.22 2.70
CA ASN A 48 1.30 13.81 3.78
C ASN A 48 1.24 12.31 4.15
N LEU A 49 0.60 11.49 3.31
CA LEU A 49 0.51 10.05 3.46
C LEU A 49 1.52 9.36 2.55
N PRO A 50 2.10 8.22 2.94
CA PRO A 50 2.96 7.48 2.04
C PRO A 50 2.15 7.02 0.82
N ARG A 51 2.71 7.22 -0.37
CA ARG A 51 2.13 6.69 -1.61
C ARG A 51 2.12 5.16 -1.54
N ILE A 52 0.98 4.56 -1.86
CA ILE A 52 0.88 3.09 -1.91
C ILE A 52 1.64 2.61 -3.14
N THR A 53 2.60 1.72 -2.93
CA THR A 53 3.37 1.03 -3.96
C THR A 53 3.07 -0.46 -3.93
N LYS A 54 3.60 -1.22 -4.90
CA LYS A 54 3.48 -2.68 -4.92
C LYS A 54 3.99 -3.35 -3.64
N ASP A 55 4.94 -2.75 -2.92
CA ASP A 55 5.52 -3.36 -1.72
C ASP A 55 4.54 -3.44 -0.55
N PHE A 56 3.51 -2.59 -0.54
CA PHE A 56 2.41 -2.68 0.44
C PHE A 56 1.56 -3.95 0.28
N PHE A 57 1.70 -4.63 -0.85
CA PHE A 57 1.01 -5.88 -1.13
C PHE A 57 1.88 -7.09 -0.81
N ARG A 58 3.10 -6.95 -0.26
CA ARG A 58 3.91 -8.12 0.08
C ARG A 58 3.23 -9.00 1.12
N CYS A 59 3.58 -10.29 1.07
CA CYS A 59 3.09 -11.29 2.01
C CYS A 59 3.37 -10.88 3.46
N LYS A 60 2.37 -11.01 4.33
CA LYS A 60 2.42 -10.57 5.73
C LYS A 60 2.62 -11.69 6.74
N GLY A 61 2.84 -12.91 6.26
CA GLY A 61 3.12 -14.04 7.13
C GLY A 61 4.30 -13.79 8.06
N SER A 62 4.29 -14.45 9.20
CA SER A 62 5.33 -14.32 10.21
C SER A 62 5.64 -15.68 10.83
N SER A 63 6.92 -16.04 10.92
CA SER A 63 7.37 -17.23 11.66
C SER A 63 7.10 -17.13 13.16
N LEU A 64 6.73 -15.95 13.67
CA LEU A 64 6.30 -15.75 15.05
C LEU A 64 4.82 -16.15 15.27
N ASN A 65 4.05 -16.33 14.19
CA ASN A 65 2.68 -16.77 14.31
C ASN A 65 2.62 -18.22 14.79
N PRO A 66 1.75 -18.56 15.76
CA PRO A 66 1.64 -19.92 16.26
C PRO A 66 1.13 -20.86 15.15
N PRO A 67 1.66 -22.08 15.03
CA PRO A 67 1.13 -23.07 14.09
C PRO A 67 -0.36 -23.33 14.33
N ILE A 68 -1.13 -23.45 13.25
CA ILE A 68 -2.51 -23.94 13.32
C ILE A 68 -2.54 -25.44 13.11
N ILE A 69 -3.60 -26.10 13.55
CA ILE A 69 -3.81 -27.52 13.33
C ILE A 69 -4.76 -27.69 12.15
N ASP A 70 -4.29 -28.33 11.08
CA ASP A 70 -5.17 -28.78 10.01
C ASP A 70 -5.95 -29.99 10.47
N THR A 71 -7.27 -29.85 10.55
CA THR A 71 -8.21 -30.92 10.94
C THR A 71 -9.01 -31.44 9.75
N LEU A 72 -8.61 -31.13 8.50
CA LEU A 72 -9.28 -31.66 7.30
C LEU A 72 -9.28 -33.19 7.26
N ASP A 73 -8.25 -33.83 7.82
CA ASP A 73 -8.22 -35.25 8.14
C ASP A 73 -8.18 -35.44 9.68
N PRO A 74 -9.33 -35.75 10.32
CA PRO A 74 -9.40 -35.94 11.77
C PRO A 74 -8.49 -37.05 12.29
N SER A 75 -8.07 -37.99 11.42
CA SER A 75 -7.19 -39.10 11.80
C SER A 75 -5.72 -38.71 11.83
N LYS A 76 -5.35 -37.57 11.22
CA LYS A 76 -3.96 -37.09 11.10
C LYS A 76 -3.92 -35.56 11.17
N PRO A 77 -4.10 -34.97 12.36
CA PRO A 77 -3.93 -33.53 12.53
C PRO A 77 -2.48 -33.14 12.21
N THR A 78 -2.29 -32.29 11.20
CA THR A 78 -0.97 -31.80 10.82
C THR A 78 -0.81 -30.33 11.20
N PRO A 79 0.27 -29.95 11.91
CA PRO A 79 0.54 -28.56 12.19
C PRO A 79 0.95 -27.83 10.90
N ILE A 80 0.31 -26.70 10.62
CA ILE A 80 0.68 -25.78 9.55
C ILE A 80 1.30 -24.55 10.19
N ALA A 81 2.59 -24.35 9.95
CA ALA A 81 3.29 -23.13 10.31
C ALA A 81 3.08 -22.05 9.26
N ASP A 82 3.10 -20.80 9.70
CA ASP A 82 3.07 -19.67 8.79
C ASP A 82 4.41 -19.49 8.07
N CYS A 83 4.41 -18.68 7.01
CA CYS A 83 5.61 -18.31 6.29
C CYS A 83 6.39 -17.17 6.97
N GLU A 84 7.55 -16.79 6.42
CA GLU A 84 8.37 -15.67 6.96
C GLU A 84 8.01 -14.30 6.35
N GLY A 85 6.95 -14.24 5.52
CA GLY A 85 6.42 -13.02 4.94
C GLY A 85 7.36 -12.39 3.91
N CYS A 86 7.49 -11.07 3.97
CA CYS A 86 8.26 -10.28 3.01
C CYS A 86 9.79 -10.48 3.10
N SER A 87 10.29 -11.12 4.15
CA SER A 87 11.73 -11.40 4.31
C SER A 87 12.21 -12.57 3.43
N ARG A 88 11.31 -13.47 3.05
CA ARG A 88 11.60 -14.64 2.19
C ARG A 88 10.79 -14.70 0.90
N HIS A 89 9.75 -13.90 0.76
CA HIS A 89 8.85 -14.02 -0.39
C HIS A 89 8.76 -12.72 -1.17
N GLY A 90 9.00 -12.85 -2.46
CA GLY A 90 8.76 -11.81 -3.45
C GLY A 90 7.27 -11.60 -3.73
N LEU A 91 6.99 -10.66 -4.62
CA LEU A 91 5.69 -10.57 -5.28
C LEU A 91 5.62 -11.56 -6.46
N PRO A 92 4.43 -11.85 -6.98
CA PRO A 92 4.27 -12.63 -8.21
C PRO A 92 5.03 -12.01 -9.39
N ILE A 93 5.58 -12.86 -10.23
CA ILE A 93 6.23 -12.50 -11.48
C ILE A 93 5.14 -12.26 -12.52
N ILE A 94 4.85 -10.99 -12.77
CA ILE A 94 3.93 -10.54 -13.80
C ILE A 94 4.76 -9.84 -14.86
N ARG A 95 4.75 -10.38 -16.09
CA ARG A 95 5.54 -9.88 -17.23
C ARG A 95 7.05 -9.86 -16.96
N GLY A 96 7.55 -10.94 -16.35
CA GLY A 96 8.99 -11.14 -16.12
C GLY A 96 9.58 -10.34 -14.95
N LYS A 97 8.76 -9.66 -14.14
CA LYS A 97 9.20 -8.92 -12.95
C LYS A 97 8.22 -9.09 -11.79
N GLU A 98 8.72 -8.98 -10.57
CA GLU A 98 7.90 -8.89 -9.36
C GLU A 98 6.90 -7.73 -9.45
N ASN A 99 5.60 -8.02 -9.41
CA ASN A 99 4.58 -7.00 -9.51
C ASN A 99 3.23 -7.40 -8.92
N VAL A 100 2.34 -6.42 -8.85
CA VAL A 100 0.90 -6.57 -8.67
C VAL A 100 0.17 -5.90 -9.83
N TYR A 101 -1.12 -6.13 -9.97
CA TYR A 101 -1.90 -5.50 -11.03
C TYR A 101 -2.03 -3.99 -10.78
N PRO A 102 -1.63 -3.12 -11.75
CA PRO A 102 -1.57 -1.67 -11.55
C PRO A 102 -2.87 -1.03 -11.10
N ILE A 103 -4.01 -1.55 -11.57
CA ILE A 103 -5.34 -1.06 -11.19
C ILE A 103 -5.57 -1.08 -9.67
N LEU A 104 -5.03 -2.08 -8.95
CA LEU A 104 -5.17 -2.14 -7.49
C LEU A 104 -4.43 -0.96 -6.84
N VAL A 105 -3.20 -0.70 -7.29
CA VAL A 105 -2.38 0.41 -6.77
C VAL A 105 -3.04 1.75 -7.08
N ASP A 106 -3.58 1.92 -8.28
CA ASP A 106 -4.25 3.15 -8.70
C ASP A 106 -5.49 3.44 -7.87
N LEU A 107 -6.35 2.43 -7.66
CA LEU A 107 -7.58 2.56 -6.88
C LEU A 107 -7.31 2.94 -5.42
N LEU A 108 -6.35 2.27 -4.77
CA LEU A 108 -6.02 2.57 -3.37
C LEU A 108 -5.38 3.96 -3.22
N ASN A 109 -4.50 4.37 -4.13
CA ASN A 109 -3.96 5.73 -4.11
C ASN A 109 -5.03 6.79 -4.41
N TYR A 110 -5.98 6.51 -5.29
CA TYR A 110 -7.10 7.41 -5.57
C TYR A 110 -7.96 7.61 -4.32
N ILE A 111 -8.26 6.53 -3.57
CA ILE A 111 -8.96 6.61 -2.29
C ILE A 111 -8.17 7.47 -1.30
N GLN A 112 -6.86 7.22 -1.11
CA GLN A 112 -6.05 8.05 -0.20
C GLN A 112 -6.08 9.52 -0.60
N LYS A 113 -5.97 9.82 -1.91
CA LYS A 113 -6.00 11.19 -2.42
C LYS A 113 -7.33 11.89 -2.15
N LYS A 114 -8.47 11.21 -2.42
CA LYS A 114 -9.80 11.81 -2.26
C LYS A 114 -10.22 11.97 -0.81
N THR A 115 -9.81 11.04 0.05
CA THR A 115 -10.20 11.04 1.47
C THR A 115 -9.22 11.80 2.35
N GLY A 116 -7.96 11.93 1.94
CA GLY A 116 -6.88 12.38 2.83
C GLY A 116 -6.65 11.44 4.01
N LYS A 117 -7.13 10.19 3.92
CA LYS A 117 -7.05 9.17 4.98
C LYS A 117 -6.15 8.02 4.56
N ARG A 118 -5.53 7.39 5.55
CA ARG A 118 -4.69 6.22 5.34
C ARG A 118 -5.55 5.03 4.91
N VAL A 119 -5.16 4.40 3.81
CA VAL A 119 -5.71 3.09 3.42
C VAL A 119 -4.86 2.02 4.10
N VAL A 120 -5.51 1.15 4.89
CA VAL A 120 -4.87 0.04 5.56
C VAL A 120 -5.16 -1.22 4.78
N ILE A 121 -4.19 -1.66 3.97
CA ILE A 121 -4.23 -2.97 3.33
C ILE A 121 -4.09 -4.01 4.44
N THR A 122 -5.03 -4.93 4.58
CA THR A 122 -5.00 -6.03 5.53
C THR A 122 -4.36 -7.25 4.88
N CYS A 123 -4.78 -7.59 3.67
CA CYS A 123 -4.21 -8.67 2.87
C CYS A 123 -3.89 -8.21 1.43
N GLY A 124 -2.71 -8.55 0.93
CA GLY A 124 -2.26 -8.26 -0.43
C GLY A 124 -1.94 -9.56 -1.19
N HIS A 125 -0.67 -9.80 -1.47
CA HIS A 125 -0.20 -11.08 -1.97
C HIS A 125 -0.07 -12.11 -0.83
N ARG A 126 -0.55 -13.33 -1.05
CA ARG A 126 -0.29 -14.48 -0.16
C ARG A 126 0.60 -15.48 -0.88
N CYS A 127 1.73 -15.85 -0.29
CA CYS A 127 2.45 -17.03 -0.78
C CYS A 127 1.60 -18.30 -0.47
N PRO A 128 1.74 -19.41 -1.22
CA PRO A 128 1.06 -20.69 -0.97
C PRO A 128 1.08 -21.17 0.48
N ILE A 129 2.23 -21.05 1.15
CA ILE A 129 2.38 -21.46 2.56
C ILE A 129 1.47 -20.59 3.44
N HIS A 130 1.60 -19.27 3.32
CA HIS A 130 0.77 -18.31 4.07
C HIS A 130 -0.71 -18.42 3.72
N ASN A 131 -1.05 -18.67 2.47
CA ASN A 131 -2.43 -18.82 2.03
C ASN A 131 -3.08 -20.04 2.71
N THR A 132 -2.36 -21.16 2.76
CA THR A 132 -2.82 -22.38 3.44
C THR A 132 -2.88 -22.18 4.94
N TYR A 133 -1.94 -21.44 5.52
CA TYR A 133 -1.96 -21.05 6.93
C TYR A 133 -3.16 -20.16 7.25
N ALA A 134 -3.44 -19.13 6.44
CA ALA A 134 -4.50 -18.16 6.69
C ALA A 134 -5.90 -18.80 6.62
N ASP A 135 -6.12 -19.69 5.65
CA ASP A 135 -7.32 -20.52 5.57
C ASP A 135 -7.00 -21.85 4.84
N PRO A 136 -7.03 -23.00 5.54
CA PRO A 136 -6.75 -24.31 4.94
C PRO A 136 -7.89 -24.86 4.08
N SER A 137 -9.05 -24.19 4.02
CA SER A 137 -10.23 -24.64 3.27
C SER A 137 -9.90 -24.95 1.79
N LYS A 138 -10.66 -25.89 1.21
CA LYS A 138 -10.48 -26.27 -0.21
C LYS A 138 -10.76 -25.09 -1.15
N ASP A 139 -11.67 -24.20 -0.78
CA ASP A 139 -12.06 -23.05 -1.60
C ASP A 139 -10.95 -21.99 -1.63
N ASN A 140 -10.23 -21.81 -0.52
CA ASN A 140 -9.12 -20.85 -0.45
C ASN A 140 -7.88 -21.31 -1.24
N ARG A 141 -7.84 -22.56 -1.73
CA ARG A 141 -6.77 -23.03 -2.63
C ARG A 141 -6.74 -22.28 -3.96
N VAL A 142 -7.83 -21.58 -4.32
CA VAL A 142 -8.01 -20.86 -5.59
C VAL A 142 -8.10 -19.35 -5.36
N SER A 143 -7.20 -18.79 -4.53
CA SER A 143 -7.21 -17.38 -4.13
C SER A 143 -6.49 -16.47 -5.13
N LYS A 144 -7.09 -15.31 -5.44
CA LYS A 144 -6.45 -14.31 -6.32
C LYS A 144 -5.37 -13.50 -5.62
N HIS A 145 -5.33 -13.52 -4.29
CA HIS A 145 -4.19 -13.01 -3.51
C HIS A 145 -2.87 -13.70 -3.92
N GLN A 146 -2.92 -15.00 -4.25
CA GLN A 146 -1.71 -15.75 -4.63
C GLN A 146 -1.09 -15.29 -5.94
N ILE A 147 -1.86 -14.65 -6.82
CA ILE A 147 -1.38 -14.11 -8.10
C ILE A 147 -1.30 -12.58 -8.09
N GLY A 148 -1.42 -11.94 -6.92
CA GLY A 148 -1.33 -10.48 -6.76
C GLY A 148 -2.49 -9.72 -7.40
N ALA A 149 -3.61 -10.41 -7.65
CA ALA A 149 -4.81 -9.92 -8.32
C ALA A 149 -5.96 -9.63 -7.35
N GLU A 150 -5.68 -9.56 -6.05
CA GLU A 150 -6.66 -9.29 -5.01
C GLU A 150 -6.03 -8.48 -3.88
N VAL A 151 -6.84 -7.64 -3.24
CA VAL A 151 -6.44 -6.87 -2.06
C VAL A 151 -7.62 -6.68 -1.13
N ASP A 152 -7.37 -6.88 0.15
CA ASP A 152 -8.29 -6.59 1.23
C ASP A 152 -7.80 -5.36 1.98
N PHE A 153 -8.71 -4.44 2.28
CA PHE A 153 -8.36 -3.19 2.95
C PHE A 153 -9.56 -2.51 3.62
N TYR A 154 -9.25 -1.56 4.49
CA TYR A 154 -10.19 -0.56 4.98
C TYR A 154 -9.52 0.82 5.01
N VAL A 155 -10.31 1.86 5.27
CA VAL A 155 -9.82 3.24 5.32
C VAL A 155 -9.91 3.76 6.74
N GLN A 156 -8.78 4.20 7.29
CA GLN A 156 -8.68 4.63 8.67
C GLN A 156 -9.49 5.92 8.91
N GLY A 157 -10.39 5.91 9.89
CA GLY A 157 -11.36 6.97 10.15
C GLY A 157 -12.62 6.94 9.25
N MET A 158 -12.78 5.89 8.45
CA MET A 158 -13.96 5.62 7.62
C MET A 158 -14.42 4.16 7.72
N GLU A 159 -14.06 3.48 8.82
CA GLU A 159 -14.33 2.07 9.07
C GLU A 159 -15.83 1.72 9.02
N GLU A 160 -16.67 2.61 9.54
CA GLU A 160 -18.14 2.45 9.56
C GLU A 160 -18.83 3.02 8.31
N ARG A 161 -18.06 3.51 7.33
CA ARG A 161 -18.59 4.09 6.07
C ARG A 161 -18.00 3.41 4.81
N PRO A 162 -17.97 2.06 4.73
CA PRO A 162 -17.36 1.36 3.62
C PRO A 162 -18.07 1.60 2.27
N GLN A 163 -19.37 1.92 2.29
CA GLN A 163 -20.13 2.23 1.08
C GLN A 163 -19.68 3.53 0.39
N GLU A 164 -19.23 4.53 1.15
CA GLU A 164 -18.65 5.75 0.56
C GLU A 164 -17.37 5.42 -0.21
N ILE A 165 -16.56 4.50 0.33
CA ILE A 165 -15.33 4.03 -0.33
C ILE A 165 -15.66 3.26 -1.62
N VAL A 166 -16.72 2.44 -1.63
CA VAL A 166 -17.22 1.81 -2.86
C VAL A 166 -17.62 2.86 -3.89
N GLY A 167 -18.28 3.94 -3.47
CA GLY A 167 -18.61 5.08 -4.34
C GLY A 167 -17.36 5.70 -4.98
N LEU A 168 -16.30 5.92 -4.19
CA LEU A 168 -15.02 6.44 -4.70
C LEU A 168 -14.36 5.48 -5.69
N LEU A 169 -14.41 4.17 -5.45
CA LEU A 169 -13.89 3.17 -6.39
C LEU A 169 -14.59 3.26 -7.74
N MET A 170 -15.91 3.43 -7.76
CA MET A 170 -16.67 3.58 -9.01
C MET A 170 -16.39 4.92 -9.69
N GLN A 171 -16.27 5.98 -8.90
CA GLN A 171 -15.95 7.33 -9.39
C GLN A 171 -14.61 7.38 -10.12
N TYR A 172 -13.61 6.60 -9.68
CA TYR A 172 -12.33 6.49 -10.38
C TYR A 172 -12.49 6.09 -11.86
N PHE A 173 -13.37 5.14 -12.17
CA PHE A 173 -13.58 4.70 -13.56
C PHE A 173 -14.29 5.76 -14.42
N HIS A 174 -15.04 6.66 -13.81
CA HIS A 174 -15.67 7.78 -14.51
C HIS A 174 -14.71 8.96 -14.73
N GLU A 175 -13.86 9.27 -13.73
CA GLU A 175 -12.95 10.41 -13.78
C GLU A 175 -11.64 10.12 -14.53
N SER A 176 -11.17 8.86 -14.51
CA SER A 176 -9.88 8.52 -15.08
C SER A 176 -9.92 8.58 -16.62
N PRO A 177 -9.02 9.36 -17.26
CA PRO A 177 -8.99 9.51 -18.72
C PRO A 177 -8.82 8.20 -19.48
N ILE A 178 -8.20 7.20 -18.87
CA ILE A 178 -7.93 5.88 -19.46
C ILE A 178 -9.24 5.17 -19.82
N TYR A 179 -10.31 5.39 -19.06
CA TYR A 179 -11.61 4.74 -19.25
C TYR A 179 -12.62 5.59 -20.02
N LYS A 180 -12.19 6.74 -20.57
CA LYS A 180 -13.06 7.58 -21.38
C LYS A 180 -13.66 6.76 -22.52
N ASN A 181 -14.99 6.79 -22.64
CA ASN A 181 -15.78 6.02 -23.60
C ASN A 181 -15.72 4.49 -23.44
N GLN A 182 -15.20 3.95 -22.33
CA GLN A 182 -15.18 2.51 -22.05
C GLN A 182 -16.37 2.13 -21.16
N LYS A 183 -17.56 2.05 -21.75
CA LYS A 183 -18.82 1.80 -21.04
C LYS A 183 -18.76 0.55 -20.14
N GLU A 184 -18.16 -0.55 -20.62
CA GLU A 184 -18.03 -1.80 -19.87
C GLU A 184 -17.18 -1.68 -18.59
N SER A 185 -16.25 -0.72 -18.55
CA SER A 185 -15.40 -0.44 -17.38
C SER A 185 -16.06 0.60 -16.45
N GLN A 186 -16.98 1.40 -16.95
CA GLN A 186 -17.69 2.42 -16.16
C GLN A 186 -18.96 1.90 -15.50
N GLU A 187 -19.66 0.96 -16.15
CA GLU A 187 -20.92 0.41 -15.63
C GLU A 187 -20.68 -0.75 -14.66
N PHE A 188 -21.08 -0.55 -13.41
CA PHE A 188 -21.07 -1.58 -12.39
C PHE A 188 -22.41 -2.31 -12.30
N LYS A 189 -22.35 -3.63 -12.37
CA LYS A 189 -23.50 -4.53 -12.16
C LYS A 189 -23.40 -5.17 -10.79
N ARG A 190 -24.56 -5.45 -10.18
CA ARG A 190 -24.64 -6.27 -8.97
C ARG A 190 -24.46 -7.73 -9.31
N TYR A 191 -23.67 -8.43 -8.51
CA TYR A 191 -23.52 -9.88 -8.61
C TYR A 191 -24.39 -10.55 -7.53
N THR A 192 -25.32 -11.39 -7.97
CA THR A 192 -26.38 -11.93 -7.09
C THR A 192 -26.07 -13.30 -6.51
N ASN A 193 -25.14 -14.07 -7.10
CA ASN A 193 -24.83 -15.43 -6.67
C ASN A 193 -23.73 -15.43 -5.58
N THR A 194 -24.06 -14.96 -4.39
CA THR A 194 -23.11 -14.73 -3.29
C THR A 194 -23.78 -14.91 -1.93
N ASP A 195 -23.01 -15.37 -0.94
CA ASP A 195 -23.47 -15.55 0.44
C ASP A 195 -23.22 -14.32 1.32
N LEU A 196 -22.87 -13.18 0.70
CA LEU A 196 -22.56 -11.94 1.42
C LEU A 196 -23.82 -11.13 1.66
N ALA A 197 -23.94 -10.51 2.83
CA ALA A 197 -25.05 -9.63 3.18
C ALA A 197 -25.23 -8.48 2.18
N VAL A 198 -24.12 -7.99 1.59
CA VAL A 198 -24.14 -6.95 0.56
C VAL A 198 -23.69 -7.54 -0.76
N GLN A 199 -24.59 -7.51 -1.76
CA GLN A 199 -24.29 -7.98 -3.11
C GLN A 199 -23.08 -7.25 -3.70
N PRO A 200 -22.03 -7.98 -4.13
CA PRO A 200 -20.85 -7.40 -4.74
C PRO A 200 -21.17 -6.60 -6.00
N TRP A 201 -20.23 -5.72 -6.37
CA TRP A 201 -20.28 -4.95 -7.60
C TRP A 201 -19.21 -5.43 -8.55
N MET A 202 -19.50 -5.40 -9.85
CA MET A 202 -18.50 -5.75 -10.85
C MET A 202 -18.67 -4.95 -12.13
N ASN A 203 -17.55 -4.55 -12.71
CA ASN A 203 -17.46 -4.04 -14.08
C ASN A 203 -16.56 -5.00 -14.89
N LYS A 204 -16.11 -4.60 -16.08
CA LYS A 204 -15.16 -5.40 -16.88
C LYS A 204 -13.86 -5.74 -16.14
N GLU A 205 -13.30 -4.79 -15.40
CA GLU A 205 -11.93 -4.87 -14.89
C GLU A 205 -11.81 -5.42 -13.48
N ILE A 206 -12.76 -5.13 -12.59
CA ILE A 206 -12.71 -5.47 -11.17
C ILE A 206 -14.02 -6.04 -10.64
N PHE A 207 -13.90 -6.71 -9.49
CA PHE A 207 -14.99 -7.22 -8.67
C PHE A 207 -14.78 -6.70 -7.24
N ILE A 208 -15.76 -6.00 -6.68
CA ILE A 208 -15.69 -5.36 -5.37
C ILE A 208 -16.63 -6.10 -4.42
N LYS A 209 -16.07 -6.66 -3.36
CA LYS A 209 -16.83 -7.24 -2.24
C LYS A 209 -16.77 -6.30 -1.05
N LEU A 210 -17.89 -6.21 -0.33
CA LEU A 210 -17.96 -5.56 0.97
C LEU A 210 -18.33 -6.63 1.98
N PHE A 211 -17.42 -6.86 2.93
CA PHE A 211 -17.60 -7.79 4.03
C PHE A 211 -18.01 -7.03 5.27
N GLN A 212 -19.10 -7.45 5.91
CA GLN A 212 -19.53 -6.94 7.20
C GLN A 212 -18.59 -7.40 8.32
N LYS A 213 -18.81 -6.86 9.54
CA LYS A 213 -17.92 -7.08 10.69
C LYS A 213 -17.63 -8.55 10.98
N ASP A 214 -18.58 -9.44 10.75
CA ASP A 214 -18.45 -10.86 11.07
C ASP A 214 -18.32 -11.76 9.82
N GLU A 215 -18.16 -11.17 8.63
CA GLU A 215 -18.05 -11.91 7.36
C GLU A 215 -16.59 -12.06 6.91
N GLY A 216 -16.29 -13.19 6.24
CA GLY A 216 -15.02 -13.38 5.52
C GLY A 216 -13.76 -13.40 6.38
N ARG A 217 -13.89 -13.64 7.69
CA ARG A 217 -12.77 -13.58 8.63
C ARG A 217 -11.82 -14.77 8.50
N ASP A 218 -10.54 -14.47 8.43
CA ASP A 218 -9.43 -15.42 8.45
C ASP A 218 -8.29 -14.89 9.33
N LEU A 219 -7.10 -15.49 9.28
CA LEU A 219 -5.96 -15.07 10.10
C LEU A 219 -5.38 -13.70 9.73
N ASP A 220 -5.59 -13.21 8.51
CA ASP A 220 -5.06 -11.92 8.06
C ASP A 220 -6.04 -10.76 8.32
N ASN A 221 -7.34 -11.05 8.30
CA ASN A 221 -8.40 -10.05 8.39
C ASN A 221 -9.09 -10.03 9.78
N ARG A 222 -8.32 -10.24 10.86
CA ARG A 222 -8.77 -10.28 12.27
C ARG A 222 -9.01 -8.90 12.91
N HIS A 223 -9.65 -7.98 12.19
CA HIS A 223 -10.01 -6.67 12.72
C HIS A 223 -11.53 -6.53 12.86
N PRO A 224 -12.04 -5.71 13.80
CA PRO A 224 -13.47 -5.68 14.16
C PRO A 224 -14.34 -4.85 13.19
N HIS A 225 -13.78 -4.37 12.09
CA HIS A 225 -14.41 -3.41 11.19
C HIS A 225 -14.79 -4.06 9.86
N PRO A 226 -15.83 -3.60 9.16
CA PRO A 226 -16.06 -3.97 7.78
C PRO A 226 -14.81 -3.72 6.93
N TYR A 227 -14.65 -4.50 5.86
CA TYR A 227 -13.57 -4.30 4.89
C TYR A 227 -14.04 -4.51 3.46
N LEU A 228 -13.22 -4.03 2.54
CA LEU A 228 -13.44 -4.19 1.12
C LEU A 228 -12.39 -5.14 0.56
N SER A 229 -12.82 -5.98 -0.38
CA SER A 229 -11.91 -6.75 -1.22
C SER A 229 -12.11 -6.36 -2.68
N ILE A 230 -11.01 -6.10 -3.38
CA ILE A 230 -11.01 -5.83 -4.82
C ILE A 230 -10.27 -6.95 -5.52
N GLN A 231 -10.98 -7.68 -6.39
CA GLN A 231 -10.40 -8.70 -7.25
C GLN A 231 -10.30 -8.19 -8.70
N VAL A 232 -9.13 -8.33 -9.31
CA VAL A 232 -8.92 -8.03 -10.72
C VAL A 232 -9.53 -9.13 -11.59
N ARG A 233 -10.25 -8.74 -12.63
CA ARG A 233 -10.92 -9.60 -13.61
C ARG A 233 -10.31 -9.48 -14.99
N TYR A 234 -9.78 -8.32 -15.36
CA TYR A 234 -9.21 -8.06 -16.67
C TYR A 234 -7.95 -7.24 -16.52
N ASP A 235 -6.88 -7.62 -17.22
CA ASP A 235 -5.63 -6.87 -17.26
C ASP A 235 -5.68 -5.95 -18.46
N ARG A 236 -5.75 -4.63 -18.21
CA ARG A 236 -5.86 -3.62 -19.28
C ARG A 236 -4.63 -3.56 -20.18
N ASP A 237 -3.44 -3.94 -19.69
CA ASP A 237 -2.23 -3.83 -20.50
C ASP A 237 -2.07 -5.03 -21.43
N THR A 238 -2.39 -6.24 -20.96
CA THR A 238 -2.36 -7.46 -21.81
C THR A 238 -3.65 -7.68 -22.58
N LYS A 239 -4.73 -6.98 -22.19
CA LYS A 239 -6.09 -7.12 -22.74
C LYS A 239 -6.68 -8.51 -22.55
N GLU A 240 -6.30 -9.19 -21.46
CA GLU A 240 -6.72 -10.55 -21.14
C GLU A 240 -7.48 -10.62 -19.82
N ARG A 241 -8.33 -11.65 -19.69
CA ARG A 241 -8.98 -11.96 -18.43
C ARG A 241 -7.93 -12.48 -17.43
N VAL A 242 -7.97 -11.95 -16.20
CA VAL A 242 -7.16 -12.47 -15.09
C VAL A 242 -7.83 -13.71 -14.53
N ILE A 243 -7.19 -14.86 -14.77
CA ILE A 243 -7.64 -16.17 -14.34
C ILE A 243 -6.60 -16.74 -13.38
N TYR A 244 -7.08 -17.29 -12.27
CA TYR A 244 -6.27 -18.12 -11.39
C TYR A 244 -5.85 -19.39 -12.13
N THR A 245 -4.57 -19.74 -12.08
CA THR A 245 -4.11 -21.08 -12.41
C THR A 245 -3.19 -21.57 -11.30
N TRP A 246 -3.26 -22.87 -11.00
CA TRP A 246 -2.43 -23.47 -9.95
C TRP A 246 -0.94 -23.18 -10.18
N ALA A 247 -0.49 -23.24 -11.44
CA ALA A 247 0.89 -22.92 -11.82
C ALA A 247 1.27 -21.47 -11.49
N LYS A 248 0.40 -20.48 -11.80
CA LYS A 248 0.67 -19.07 -11.45
C LYS A 248 0.70 -18.86 -9.94
N ALA A 249 -0.19 -19.51 -9.19
CA ALA A 249 -0.28 -19.36 -7.75
C ALA A 249 0.88 -20.03 -6.97
N ASN A 250 1.38 -21.17 -7.45
CA ASN A 250 2.36 -21.99 -6.69
C ASN A 250 3.79 -21.93 -7.24
N LYS A 251 3.99 -21.47 -8.48
CA LYS A 251 5.30 -21.39 -9.13
C LYS A 251 5.61 -19.99 -9.66
N GLY A 252 4.73 -19.02 -9.42
CA GLY A 252 4.77 -17.71 -10.05
C GLY A 252 5.48 -16.62 -9.26
N TYR A 253 6.28 -16.92 -8.25
CA TYR A 253 7.00 -15.92 -7.44
C TYR A 253 8.39 -16.44 -7.07
N PRO A 254 9.40 -15.56 -6.89
CA PRO A 254 10.73 -15.97 -6.49
C PRO A 254 10.76 -16.40 -5.01
N HIS A 255 11.56 -17.44 -4.73
CA HIS A 255 11.87 -17.94 -3.39
C HIS A 255 13.04 -17.20 -2.75
#